data_AF-A0A182W0R9-F1
#
_entry.id   AF-A0A182W0R9-F1
#
_cell.length_a   1.000
_cell.length_b   1.000
_cell.length_c   1.000
_cell.angle_alpha   90.00
_cell.angle_beta   90.00
_cell.angle_gamma   90.00
#
_symmetry.space_group_name_H-M   'P 1'
#
loop_
_entity.id
_entity.type
_entity.pdbx_description
1 polymer ?
#
loop_
_entity_poly.entity_id
_entity_poly.type
_entity_poly.pdbx_seq_one_letter_code
_entity_poly.pdbx_strand_id
1 'polypeptide(L)'
;MHLYGKLCSLFLLFVWCNVAFAAVAPNIPVCPTYEEFAYSFECQATCAARTCPNTNDSPKREACVCKLGYIRQYAKGPCIRNSRCSF
;
A
#
# COMPACT_ATOMS: atom_id res chain seq x y z
N MET A 1 19.91 5.84 -50.79
CA MET A 1 20.58 5.54 -49.50
C MET A 1 20.03 6.48 -48.42
N HIS A 2 18.75 6.38 -48.03
CA HIS A 2 18.13 7.31 -47.05
C HIS A 2 17.24 6.58 -46.01
N LEU A 3 17.21 5.24 -46.02
CA LEU A 3 16.35 4.45 -45.13
C LEU A 3 17.02 4.16 -43.78
N TYR A 4 18.36 4.06 -43.74
CA TYR A 4 19.12 3.74 -42.53
C TYR A 4 19.13 4.87 -41.49
N GLY A 5 19.13 6.14 -41.91
CA GLY A 5 19.14 7.29 -40.99
C GLY A 5 17.85 7.43 -40.17
N LYS A 6 16.69 7.11 -40.77
CA LYS A 6 15.39 7.16 -40.08
C LYS A 6 15.24 6.05 -39.02
N LEU A 7 15.85 4.89 -39.25
CA LEU A 7 15.86 3.77 -38.30
C LEU A 7 16.75 4.05 -37.08
N CYS A 8 17.91 4.69 -37.27
CA CYS A 8 18.78 5.10 -36.16
C CYS A 8 18.13 6.14 -35.24
N SER A 9 17.43 7.15 -35.78
CA SER A 9 16.71 8.13 -34.96
C SER A 9 15.59 7.50 -34.13
N LEU A 10 14.88 6.50 -34.68
CA LEU A 10 13.84 5.79 -33.93
C LEU A 10 14.43 5.00 -32.76
N PHE A 11 15.54 4.30 -32.99
CA PHE A 11 16.23 3.52 -31.94
C PHE A 11 16.72 4.40 -30.79
N LEU A 12 17.28 5.58 -31.09
CA LEU A 12 17.74 6.52 -30.06
C LEU A 12 16.58 7.07 -29.22
N LEU A 13 15.41 7.32 -29.82
CA LEU A 13 14.20 7.74 -29.08
C LEU A 13 13.67 6.62 -28.16
N PHE A 14 13.67 5.37 -28.63
CA PHE A 14 13.26 4.23 -27.81
C PHE A 14 14.20 4.00 -26.62
N VAL A 15 15.51 4.13 -26.81
CA VAL A 15 16.48 4.01 -25.72
C VAL A 15 16.27 5.12 -24.68
N TRP A 16 16.05 6.36 -25.11
CA TRP A 16 15.86 7.48 -24.17
C TRP A 16 14.56 7.39 -23.37
N CYS A 17 13.49 6.87 -23.98
CA CYS A 17 12.23 6.62 -23.28
C CYS A 17 12.43 5.61 -22.13
N ASN A 18 13.15 4.50 -22.35
CA ASN A 18 13.37 3.49 -21.32
C ASN A 18 14.13 4.02 -20.09
N VAL A 19 15.03 4.99 -20.25
CA VAL A 19 15.78 5.58 -19.12
C VAL A 19 14.90 6.51 -18.28
N ALA A 20 13.95 7.22 -18.89
CA ALA A 20 13.05 8.15 -18.19
C ALA A 20 12.01 7.43 -17.31
N PHE A 21 11.54 6.25 -17.71
CA PHE A 21 10.53 5.50 -16.94
C PHE A 21 11.12 4.70 -15.76
N ALA A 22 12.42 4.40 -15.77
CA ALA A 22 13.05 3.65 -14.68
C ALA A 22 13.33 4.50 -13.42
N ALA A 23 13.27 5.84 -13.52
CA ALA A 23 13.67 6.74 -12.44
C ALA A 23 12.54 7.10 -11.45
N VAL A 24 11.30 6.65 -11.69
CA VAL A 24 10.15 7.01 -10.84
C VAL A 24 9.31 5.77 -10.55
N ALA A 25 9.93 4.75 -9.95
CA ALA A 25 9.16 3.80 -9.15
C ALA A 25 8.80 4.52 -7.84
N PRO A 26 7.54 4.93 -7.61
CA PRO A 26 7.17 5.45 -6.30
C PRO A 26 7.52 4.38 -5.25
N ASN A 27 8.01 4.81 -4.08
CA ASN A 27 8.11 3.94 -2.91
C ASN A 27 6.68 3.54 -2.50
N ILE A 28 6.11 2.53 -3.17
CA ILE A 28 4.77 2.05 -2.88
C ILE A 28 4.85 1.38 -1.50
N PRO A 29 4.18 1.91 -0.47
CA PRO A 29 4.18 1.28 0.84
C PRO A 29 3.56 -0.11 0.73
N VAL A 30 4.40 -1.15 0.89
CA VAL A 30 3.95 -2.54 0.83
C VAL A 30 3.41 -2.93 2.20
N CYS A 31 2.09 -3.11 2.29
CA CYS A 31 1.46 -3.57 3.51
C CYS A 31 1.51 -5.11 3.65
N PRO A 32 1.51 -5.63 4.89
CA PRO A 32 1.40 -7.06 5.16
C PRO A 32 0.13 -7.70 4.58
N THR A 33 0.09 -9.03 4.62
CA THR A 33 -1.09 -9.78 4.16
C THR A 33 -2.33 -9.37 4.97
N TYR A 34 -3.45 -9.18 4.28
CA TYR A 34 -4.73 -8.70 4.84
C TYR A 34 -4.73 -7.25 5.37
N GLU A 35 -3.69 -6.50 5.05
CA GLU A 35 -3.60 -5.07 5.33
C GLU A 35 -3.65 -4.25 4.03
N GLU A 36 -4.12 -3.01 4.15
CA GLU A 36 -4.12 -2.01 3.08
C GLU A 36 -3.59 -0.68 3.62
N PHE A 37 -2.91 0.09 2.76
CA PHE A 37 -2.40 1.39 3.14
C PHE A 37 -3.54 2.40 3.11
N ALA A 38 -3.85 3.03 4.24
CA ALA A 38 -4.93 3.99 4.36
C ALA A 38 -4.63 5.09 5.38
N TYR A 39 -5.24 6.24 5.19
CA TYR A 39 -5.31 7.29 6.20
C TYR A 39 -6.47 6.99 7.16
N SER A 40 -6.15 6.56 8.38
CA SER A 40 -7.16 6.15 9.37
C SER A 40 -6.77 6.55 10.79
N PHE A 41 -7.68 6.33 11.74
CA PHE A 41 -7.39 6.52 13.16
C PHE A 41 -6.24 5.61 13.60
N GLU A 42 -5.39 6.12 14.50
CA GLU A 42 -4.29 5.33 15.05
C GLU A 42 -4.78 4.11 15.84
N CYS A 43 -5.92 4.23 16.51
CA CYS A 43 -6.56 3.12 17.20
C CYS A 43 -7.21 2.16 16.18
N GLN A 44 -6.75 0.91 16.21
CA GLN A 44 -7.35 -0.19 15.47
C GLN A 44 -7.91 -1.23 16.43
N ALA A 45 -9.14 -1.69 16.17
CA ALA A 45 -9.76 -2.75 16.94
C ALA A 45 -8.93 -4.03 16.86
N THR A 46 -8.90 -4.78 17.96
CA THR A 46 -8.21 -6.06 18.07
C THR A 46 -9.19 -7.17 18.44
N CYS A 47 -8.77 -8.44 18.35
CA CYS A 47 -9.60 -9.56 18.82
C CYS A 47 -10.03 -9.39 20.30
N ALA A 48 -9.13 -8.90 21.16
CA ALA A 48 -9.40 -8.66 22.58
C ALA A 48 -10.19 -7.37 22.83
N ALA A 49 -9.92 -6.31 22.07
CA ALA A 49 -10.60 -5.02 22.18
C ALA A 49 -11.30 -4.70 20.86
N ARG A 50 -12.55 -5.18 20.73
CA ARG A 50 -13.37 -5.07 19.51
C ARG A 50 -13.77 -3.64 19.15
N THR A 51 -13.60 -2.70 20.07
CA THR A 51 -14.01 -1.30 19.93
C THR A 51 -12.81 -0.38 20.13
N CYS A 52 -12.69 0.59 19.24
CA CYS A 52 -11.84 1.76 19.39
C CYS A 52 -12.77 2.99 19.46
N PRO A 53 -12.88 3.68 20.60
CA PRO A 53 -13.68 4.89 20.70
C PRO A 53 -12.95 6.04 19.98
N ASN A 54 -13.17 6.12 18.67
CA ASN A 54 -12.64 7.20 17.83
C ASN A 54 -13.62 8.38 17.83
N THR A 55 -13.15 9.54 18.25
CA THR A 55 -13.84 10.84 18.13
C THR A 55 -13.30 11.63 16.94
N ASN A 56 -13.92 12.76 16.59
CA ASN A 56 -13.40 13.64 15.52
C ASN A 56 -11.98 14.16 15.81
N ASP A 57 -11.64 14.32 17.10
CA ASP A 57 -10.33 14.78 17.57
C ASP A 57 -9.29 13.66 17.73
N SER A 58 -9.67 12.41 17.47
CA SER A 58 -8.76 11.27 17.61
C SER A 58 -7.64 11.32 16.56
N PRO A 59 -6.40 10.96 16.93
CA PRO A 59 -5.26 11.03 16.04
C PRO A 59 -5.45 10.11 14.84
N LYS A 60 -5.09 10.62 13.66
CA LYS A 60 -5.12 9.91 12.38
C LYS A 60 -3.74 9.92 11.76
N ARG A 61 -3.40 8.84 11.06
CA ARG A 61 -2.15 8.71 10.32
C ARG A 61 -2.32 7.84 9.09
N GLU A 62 -1.38 8.00 8.16
CA GLU A 62 -1.19 7.05 7.07
C GLU A 62 -0.46 5.81 7.63
N ALA A 63 -1.10 4.65 7.54
CA ALA A 63 -0.52 3.39 8.00
C ALA A 63 -1.17 2.21 7.29
N CYS A 64 -0.58 1.02 7.46
CA CYS A 64 -1.23 -0.22 7.10
C CYS A 64 -2.34 -0.56 8.11
N VAL A 65 -3.55 -0.73 7.59
CA VAL A 65 -4.76 -1.00 8.35
C VAL A 65 -5.35 -2.34 7.92
N CYS A 66 -6.07 -3.03 8.81
CA CYS A 66 -6.75 -4.25 8.41
C CYS A 66 -7.81 -3.95 7.35
N LYS A 67 -7.82 -4.74 6.28
CA LYS A 67 -8.88 -4.70 5.26
C LYS A 67 -10.25 -4.99 5.88
N LEU A 68 -11.31 -4.58 5.20
CA LEU A 68 -12.68 -4.90 5.60
C LEU A 68 -12.87 -6.42 5.82
N GLY A 69 -13.48 -6.80 6.95
CA GLY A 69 -13.69 -8.20 7.34
C GLY A 69 -12.50 -8.86 8.07
N TYR A 70 -11.39 -8.15 8.20
CA TYR A 70 -10.22 -8.56 8.98
C TYR A 70 -10.09 -7.71 10.25
N ILE A 71 -9.45 -8.25 11.27
CA ILE A 71 -9.19 -7.58 12.55
C ILE A 71 -7.80 -7.91 13.05
N ARG A 72 -7.18 -6.98 13.76
CA ARG A 72 -5.83 -7.16 14.27
C ARG A 72 -5.85 -8.16 15.43
N GLN A 73 -4.99 -9.16 15.42
CA GLN A 73 -5.04 -10.20 16.47
C GLN A 73 -4.73 -9.62 17.86
N TYR A 74 -3.71 -8.76 17.94
CA TYR A 74 -3.28 -8.01 19.13
C TYR A 74 -2.68 -6.67 18.68
N ALA A 75 -2.33 -5.78 19.62
CA ALA A 75 -1.72 -4.50 19.29
C ALA A 75 -0.43 -4.68 18.47
N LYS A 76 -0.38 -4.09 17.27
CA LYS A 76 0.70 -4.28 16.28
C LYS A 76 0.89 -5.71 15.74
N GLY A 77 -0.03 -6.64 16.03
CA GLY A 77 -0.03 -8.01 15.51
C GLY A 77 -0.62 -8.12 14.10
N PRO A 78 -0.64 -9.30 13.48
CA PRO A 78 -1.17 -9.46 12.12
C PRO A 78 -2.69 -9.23 12.07
N CYS A 79 -3.19 -8.83 10.91
CA CYS A 79 -4.62 -8.88 10.61
C CYS A 79 -5.04 -10.30 10.25
N ILE A 80 -6.09 -10.79 10.91
CA ILE A 80 -6.68 -12.11 10.68
C ILE A 80 -8.16 -11.96 10.31
N ARG A 81 -8.77 -12.99 9.72
CA ARG A 81 -10.23 -12.97 9.52
C ARG A 81 -10.92 -12.81 10.87
N ASN A 82 -11.93 -11.94 10.92
CA ASN A 82 -12.69 -11.68 12.13
C ASN A 82 -13.23 -12.96 12.81
N SER A 83 -13.68 -13.94 12.02
CA SER A 83 -14.17 -15.24 12.49
C SER A 83 -13.12 -16.15 13.15
N ARG A 84 -11.83 -15.80 13.08
CA ARG A 84 -10.73 -16.56 13.70
C ARG A 84 -10.29 -16.03 15.06
N CYS A 85 -10.89 -14.96 15.57
CA CYS A 85 -10.64 -14.57 16.95
C CYS A 85 -11.21 -15.65 17.87
N SER A 86 -10.34 -16.30 18.65
CA SER A 86 -10.74 -17.14 19.78
C SER A 86 -11.14 -16.23 20.93
N PHE A 87 -12.34 -16.43 21.48
CA PHE A 87 -12.82 -15.75 22.68
C PHE A 87 -12.66 -16.67 23.89
#